data_AF-A0A561UDA2-F1
#
_entry.id   AF-A0A561UDA2-F1
#
_cell.length_a   1.000
_cell.length_b   1.000
_cell.length_c   1.000
_cell.angle_alpha   90.00
_cell.angle_beta   90.00
_cell.angle_gamma   90.00
#
_symmetry.space_group_name_H-M   'P 1'
#
loop_
_entity.id
_entity.type
_entity.pdbx_description
1 polymer ?
#
loop_
_entity_poly.entity_id
_entity_poly.type
_entity_poly.pdbx_seq_one_letter_code
_entity_poly.pdbx_strand_id
1 'polypeptide(L)'
;MTDYQAAAGGPLTAEAAVAMVSSVVGGSDGWSAVEFAEGFIVRPDPIPAGYGVGCVVVDKADGGIVSLPYHGVEGTIAFFLQHRATAPRLNDWDPSAPLD
;
A
#
# COMPACT_ATOMS: atom_id res chain seq x y z
N MET A 1 5.54 10.53 18.37
CA MET A 1 5.46 9.07 18.20
C MET A 1 3.98 8.76 18.16
N THR A 2 3.39 8.89 16.98
CA THR A 2 1.94 8.85 16.81
C THR A 2 1.53 7.39 16.83
N ASP A 3 0.91 6.98 17.93
CA ASP A 3 0.19 5.72 18.06
C ASP A 3 -0.66 5.53 16.80
N TYR A 4 -0.34 4.51 16.00
CA TYR A 4 -1.34 3.92 15.12
C TYR A 4 -2.32 3.23 16.06
N GLN A 5 -3.23 4.01 16.66
CA GLN A 5 -4.44 3.47 17.23
C GLN A 5 -5.06 2.66 16.10
N ALA A 6 -5.11 1.35 16.31
CA ALA A 6 -6.03 0.46 15.67
C ALA A 6 -7.42 1.11 15.74
N ALA A 7 -7.74 1.94 14.77
CA ALA A 7 -9.01 2.61 14.65
C ALA A 7 -10.00 1.51 14.30
N ALA A 8 -10.61 0.96 15.34
CA ALA A 8 -11.95 0.38 15.38
C ALA A 8 -12.34 -0.51 14.17
N GLY A 9 -12.16 -1.82 14.32
CA GLY A 9 -13.07 -2.80 13.68
C GLY A 9 -12.41 -3.87 12.80
N GLY A 10 -12.00 -4.98 13.41
CA GLY A 10 -11.75 -6.25 12.71
C GLY A 10 -10.36 -6.41 12.05
N PRO A 11 -10.04 -7.64 11.58
CA PRO A 11 -8.83 -7.87 10.80
C PRO A 11 -8.88 -7.05 9.50
N LEU A 12 -7.76 -6.40 9.14
CA LEU A 12 -7.63 -5.72 7.85
C LEU A 12 -7.91 -6.74 6.73
N THR A 13 -8.96 -6.52 5.94
CA THR A 13 -9.33 -7.39 4.82
C THR A 13 -8.75 -6.86 3.51
N ALA A 14 -8.77 -7.70 2.46
CA ALA A 14 -8.37 -7.31 1.12
C ALA A 14 -9.18 -6.10 0.61
N GLU A 15 -10.49 -6.08 0.85
CA GLU A 15 -11.39 -4.99 0.45
C GLU A 15 -11.07 -3.70 1.20
N ALA A 16 -10.79 -3.80 2.50
CA ALA A 16 -10.38 -2.64 3.31
C ALA A 16 -9.04 -2.07 2.81
N ALA A 17 -8.08 -2.93 2.47
CA ALA A 17 -6.81 -2.49 1.89
C ALA A 17 -7.00 -1.78 0.54
N VAL A 18 -7.85 -2.31 -0.35
CA VAL A 18 -8.18 -1.63 -1.62
C VAL A 18 -8.84 -0.29 -1.37
N ALA A 19 -9.77 -0.20 -0.42
CA ALA A 19 -10.44 1.05 -0.07
C ALA A 19 -9.46 2.10 0.48
N MET A 20 -8.53 1.68 1.36
CA MET A 20 -7.46 2.55 1.88
C MET A 20 -6.55 3.08 0.78
N VAL A 21 -6.19 2.24 -0.19
CA VAL A 21 -5.36 2.68 -1.31
C VAL A 21 -6.14 3.62 -2.22
N SER A 22 -7.39 3.28 -2.53
CA SER A 22 -8.25 4.09 -3.41
C SER A 22 -8.50 5.50 -2.88
N SER A 23 -8.58 5.67 -1.56
CA SER A 23 -8.72 7.00 -0.94
C SER A 23 -7.44 7.85 -1.06
N VAL A 24 -6.28 7.22 -1.18
CA VAL A 24 -4.97 7.88 -1.29
C VAL A 24 -4.57 8.15 -2.74
N VAL A 25 -4.69 7.16 -3.63
CA VAL A 25 -4.22 7.26 -5.01
C VAL A 25 -5.31 7.72 -6.00
N GLY A 26 -6.58 7.67 -5.58
CA GLY A 26 -7.73 8.01 -6.40
C GLY A 26 -8.14 6.88 -7.35
N GLY A 27 -9.43 6.54 -7.32
CA GLY A 27 -10.03 5.50 -8.17
C GLY A 27 -9.86 4.09 -7.60
N SER A 28 -10.98 3.35 -7.55
CA SER A 28 -11.05 1.96 -7.02
C SER A 28 -11.32 0.92 -8.09
N ASP A 29 -11.73 1.34 -9.29
CA ASP A 29 -12.08 0.42 -10.37
C ASP A 29 -10.84 -0.31 -10.89
N GLY A 30 -10.92 -1.65 -10.91
CA GLY A 30 -9.85 -2.50 -11.40
C GLY A 30 -8.66 -2.61 -10.47
N TRP A 31 -8.84 -2.52 -9.14
CA TRP A 31 -7.79 -2.87 -8.17
C TRP A 31 -8.09 -4.21 -7.49
N SER A 32 -7.04 -4.97 -7.23
CA SER A 32 -7.07 -6.22 -6.46
C SER A 32 -6.03 -6.19 -5.36
N ALA A 33 -6.32 -6.86 -4.25
CA ALA A 33 -5.38 -7.04 -3.14
C ALA A 33 -4.94 -8.50 -3.02
N VAL A 34 -3.64 -8.70 -2.85
CA VAL A 34 -3.04 -10.00 -2.53
C VAL A 34 -2.53 -9.94 -1.10
N GLU A 35 -3.09 -10.80 -0.24
CA GLU A 35 -2.66 -10.92 1.15
C GLU A 35 -1.30 -11.61 1.25
N PHE A 36 -0.48 -11.12 2.17
CA PHE A 36 0.70 -11.80 2.67
C PHE A 36 0.78 -11.63 4.19
N ALA A 37 1.80 -12.23 4.81
CA ALA A 37 1.91 -12.30 6.26
C ALA A 37 1.93 -10.91 6.92
N GLU A 38 2.66 -9.95 6.32
CA GLU A 38 2.85 -8.62 6.91
C GLU A 38 1.87 -7.56 6.37
N GLY A 39 1.04 -7.88 5.38
CA GLY A 39 0.25 -6.86 4.70
C GLY A 39 -0.60 -7.32 3.53
N PHE A 40 -0.95 -6.36 2.68
CA PHE A 40 -1.63 -6.56 1.40
C PHE A 40 -0.88 -5.83 0.29
N ILE A 41 -0.72 -6.47 -0.87
CA ILE A 41 -0.24 -5.83 -2.09
C ILE A 41 -1.47 -5.47 -2.91
N VAL A 42 -1.75 -4.18 -3.04
CA VAL A 42 -2.83 -3.61 -3.83
C VAL A 42 -2.28 -3.20 -5.20
N ARG A 43 -2.86 -3.75 -6.26
CA ARG A 43 -2.38 -3.57 -7.64
C ARG A 43 -3.55 -3.52 -8.61
N PRO A 44 -3.38 -2.89 -9.79
CA PRO A 44 -4.39 -2.97 -10.83
C PRO A 44 -4.61 -4.41 -11.32
N ASP A 45 -5.86 -4.72 -11.67
CA ASP A 45 -6.33 -5.97 -12.25
C ASP A 45 -7.29 -5.68 -13.43
N PRO A 46 -6.97 -6.14 -14.65
CA PRO A 46 -5.76 -6.87 -15.02
C PRO A 46 -4.52 -5.98 -14.89
N ILE A 47 -3.38 -6.59 -14.58
CA ILE A 47 -2.09 -5.89 -14.51
C ILE A 47 -1.77 -5.39 -15.93
N PRO A 48 -1.68 -4.07 -16.16
CA PRO A 48 -1.41 -3.54 -17.50
C PRO A 48 -0.04 -3.99 -17.99
N ALA A 49 0.06 -4.28 -19.29
CA ALA A 49 1.31 -4.71 -19.90
C ALA A 49 2.32 -3.55 -19.91
N GLY A 50 3.35 -3.65 -19.06
CA GLY A 50 4.42 -2.67 -18.94
C GLY A 50 5.26 -2.90 -17.68
N TYR A 51 6.54 -2.56 -17.72
CA TYR A 51 7.38 -2.51 -16.52
C TYR A 51 7.02 -1.26 -15.71
N GLY A 52 7.01 -1.38 -14.37
CA GLY A 52 6.82 -0.24 -13.48
C GLY A 52 5.37 0.13 -13.18
N VAL A 53 4.44 -0.83 -13.32
CA VAL A 53 3.08 -0.64 -12.78
C VAL A 53 3.21 -0.33 -11.29
N GLY A 54 2.71 0.84 -10.87
CA GLY A 54 2.66 1.19 -9.45
C GLY A 54 1.75 0.21 -8.72
N CYS A 55 2.28 -0.44 -7.70
CA CYS A 55 1.47 -1.12 -6.69
C CYS A 55 1.63 -0.40 -5.36
N VAL A 56 0.76 -0.73 -4.44
CA VAL A 56 0.76 -0.13 -3.11
C VAL A 56 0.70 -1.25 -2.10
N VAL A 57 1.58 -1.23 -1.12
CA VAL A 57 1.57 -2.17 0.00
C VAL A 57 0.90 -1.50 1.18
N VAL A 58 -0.08 -2.18 1.78
CA VAL A 58 -0.69 -1.79 3.06
C VAL A 58 -0.12 -2.69 4.15
N ASP A 59 0.61 -2.10 5.08
CA ASP A 59 1.21 -2.78 6.23
C ASP A 59 0.14 -3.11 7.28
N LYS A 60 0.04 -4.37 7.73
CA LYS A 60 -0.91 -4.75 8.79
C LYS A 60 -0.49 -4.27 10.18
N ALA A 61 0.79 -4.02 10.40
CA ALA A 61 1.30 -3.65 11.72
C ALA A 61 0.85 -2.25 12.14
N ASP A 62 0.79 -1.34 11.17
CA ASP A 62 0.54 0.08 11.43
C ASP A 62 -0.21 0.80 10.29
N GLY A 63 -0.83 0.05 9.38
CA GLY A 63 -1.57 0.60 8.25
C GLY A 63 -0.78 1.48 7.30
N GLY A 64 0.56 1.44 7.37
CA GLY A 64 1.42 2.22 6.49
C GLY A 64 1.13 1.88 5.02
N ILE A 65 0.96 2.92 4.19
CA ILE A 65 0.68 2.76 2.77
C ILE A 65 1.94 3.11 1.99
N VAL A 66 2.55 2.13 1.33
CA VAL A 66 3.84 2.30 0.64
C VAL A 66 3.67 2.08 -0.85
N SER A 67 4.02 3.07 -1.67
CA SER A 67 4.04 2.90 -3.12
C SER A 67 5.32 2.20 -3.56
N LEU A 68 5.19 1.12 -4.33
CA LEU A 68 6.30 0.33 -4.84
C LEU A 68 6.11 -0.02 -6.31
N PRO A 69 7.20 -0.19 -7.08
CA PRO A 69 7.12 -0.78 -8.40
C PRO A 69 6.70 -2.25 -8.27
N TYR A 70 5.72 -2.66 -9.08
CA TYR A 70 5.27 -4.04 -9.11
C TYR A 70 6.27 -4.92 -9.87
N HIS A 71 6.93 -5.84 -9.15
CA HIS A 71 7.91 -6.80 -9.70
C HIS A 71 7.42 -8.25 -9.61
N GLY A 72 6.10 -8.46 -9.58
CA GLY A 72 5.49 -9.73 -9.16
C GLY A 72 5.26 -9.74 -7.65
N VAL A 73 4.42 -10.67 -7.17
CA VAL A 73 4.06 -10.77 -5.74
C VAL A 73 5.30 -10.95 -4.88
N GLU A 74 6.11 -11.97 -5.16
CA GLU A 74 7.30 -12.28 -4.36
C GLU A 74 8.36 -11.17 -4.40
N GLY A 75 8.61 -10.60 -5.59
CA GLY A 75 9.57 -9.50 -5.75
C GLY A 75 9.15 -8.24 -5.00
N THR A 76 7.86 -7.92 -5.03
CA THR A 76 7.29 -6.77 -4.30
C THR A 76 7.36 -6.99 -2.79
N ILE A 77 7.06 -8.21 -2.30
CA ILE A 77 7.20 -8.55 -0.88
C ILE A 77 8.65 -8.42 -0.44
N ALA A 78 9.60 -9.01 -1.18
CA ALA A 78 11.01 -8.95 -0.85
C ALA A 78 11.52 -7.49 -0.80
N PHE A 79 11.12 -6.67 -1.78
CA PHE A 79 11.49 -5.26 -1.81
C PHE A 79 10.89 -4.48 -0.64
N PHE A 80 9.59 -4.69 -0.37
CA PHE A 80 8.91 -4.10 0.77
C PHE A 80 9.62 -4.46 2.08
N LEU A 81 9.88 -5.74 2.34
CA LEU A 81 10.51 -6.17 3.59
C LEU A 81 11.93 -5.58 3.75
N GLN A 82 12.69 -5.43 2.67
CA GLN A 82 14.01 -4.78 2.72
C GLN A 82 13.93 -3.27 3.01
N HIS A 83 12.91 -2.60 2.48
CA HIS A 83 12.80 -1.14 2.55
C HIS A 83 11.71 -0.66 3.51
N ARG A 84 11.02 -1.54 4.22
CA ARG A 84 9.84 -1.24 5.04
C ARG A 84 10.06 -0.08 6.01
N ALA A 85 11.24 -0.03 6.62
CA ALA A 85 11.60 0.99 7.60
C ALA A 85 11.95 2.35 6.98
N THR A 86 12.27 2.39 5.70
CA THR A 86 12.80 3.58 5.00
C THR A 86 11.93 4.02 3.82
N ALA A 87 10.97 3.20 3.40
CA ALA A 87 10.12 3.49 2.28
C ALA A 87 9.17 4.64 2.61
N PRO A 88 9.04 5.64 1.72
CA PRO A 88 8.15 6.76 1.94
C PRO A 88 6.71 6.27 2.00
N ARG A 89 5.98 6.76 3.01
CA ARG A 89 4.60 6.39 3.26
C ARG A 89 3.68 7.44 2.63
N LEU A 90 2.76 6.99 1.79
CA LEU A 90 1.82 7.85 1.08
C LEU A 90 0.84 8.53 2.05
N ASN A 91 0.51 7.88 3.17
CA ASN A 91 -0.36 8.46 4.20
C ASN A 91 0.36 9.43 5.15
N ASP A 92 1.69 9.51 5.11
CA ASP A 92 2.47 10.56 5.79
C ASP A 92 2.70 11.79 4.88
N TRP A 93 2.36 11.70 3.58
CA TRP A 93 2.45 12.84 2.67
C TRP A 93 1.33 13.83 3.00
N ASP A 94 1.73 15.00 3.53
CA ASP A 94 0.88 16.19 3.58
C ASP A 94 1.04 17.03 2.28
N PRO A 95 0.06 17.02 1.35
CA PRO A 95 0.16 17.78 0.10
C PRO A 95 0.08 19.30 0.31
N SER A 96 -0.22 19.75 1.54
CA SER A 96 -0.19 21.16 1.93
C SER A 96 1.14 21.60 2.54
N ALA A 97 2.06 20.67 2.80
CA ALA A 97 3.40 21.00 3.24
C ALA A 97 4.15 21.72 2.10
N PRO A 98 4.87 22.82 2.40
CA PRO A 98 5.67 23.51 1.40
C PRO A 98 6.74 22.57 0.84
N LEU A 99 6.89 22.56 -0.48
CA LEU A 99 8.04 21.97 -1.15
C LEU A 99 9.22 22.93 -0.90
N ASP A 100 10.12 22.57 0.02
CA ASP A 100 11.40 23.27 0.23
C ASP A 100 12.31 23.15 -1.00
#